data_AF-A0A430AKE7-F1
#
_entry.id   AF-A0A430AKE7-F1
#
_cell.length_a   1.000
_cell.length_b   1.000
_cell.length_c   1.000
_cell.angle_alpha   90.00
_cell.angle_beta   90.00
_cell.angle_gamma   90.00
#
_symmetry.space_group_name_H-M   'P 1'
#
loop_
_entity.id
_entity.type
_entity.pdbx_description
1 polymer ?
#
loop_
_entity_poly.entity_id
_entity_poly.type
_entity_poly.pdbx_seq_one_letter_code
_entity_poly.pdbx_strand_id
1 'polypeptide(L)'
;MTEFTSVLFGMVIAAIIYTLDRYLPKWFGGILGIIYFCFMIYQILTNEQSILSNISILVIGEIILNGIWLSTLQNRKKLKN
;
A
#
# COMPACT_ATOMS: atom_id res chain seq x y z
N MET A 1 -6.50 19.97 22.83
CA MET A 1 -7.36 19.51 21.72
C MET A 1 -8.17 18.33 22.25
N THR A 2 -9.50 18.45 22.23
CA THR A 2 -10.43 17.61 23.00
C THR A 2 -10.46 16.17 22.49
N GLU A 3 -10.56 15.20 23.41
CA GLU A 3 -10.70 13.75 23.13
C GLU A 3 -11.81 13.45 22.11
N PHE A 4 -12.85 14.28 22.06
CA PHE A 4 -13.91 14.17 21.06
C PHE A 4 -13.41 14.37 19.62
N THR A 5 -12.46 15.27 19.42
CA THR A 5 -11.87 15.57 18.10
C THR A 5 -10.99 14.43 17.61
N SER A 6 -10.26 13.74 18.51
CA SER A 6 -9.46 12.57 18.13
C SER A 6 -10.32 11.36 17.80
N VAL A 7 -11.42 11.15 18.53
CA VAL A 7 -12.40 10.09 18.22
C VAL A 7 -13.10 10.35 16.88
N LEU A 8 -13.52 11.59 16.61
CA LEU A 8 -14.07 11.99 15.31
C LEU A 8 -13.07 11.75 14.18
N PHE A 9 -11.80 12.09 14.38
CA PHE A 9 -10.75 11.83 13.40
C PHE A 9 -10.59 10.33 13.12
N GLY A 10 -10.60 9.51 14.17
CA GLY A 10 -10.56 8.04 14.04
C GLY A 10 -11.76 7.49 13.25
N MET A 11 -12.97 7.99 13.52
CA MET A 11 -14.17 7.60 12.76
C MET A 11 -14.09 7.99 11.29
N VAL A 12 -13.60 9.20 10.98
CA VAL A 12 -13.43 9.65 9.60
C VAL A 12 -12.41 8.78 8.87
N ILE A 13 -11.26 8.48 9.49
CA ILE A 13 -10.25 7.58 8.92
C ILE A 13 -10.84 6.19 8.67
N ALA A 14 -11.57 5.63 9.63
CA ALA A 14 -12.21 4.32 9.47
C ALA A 14 -13.25 4.33 8.34
N ALA A 15 -14.05 5.40 8.21
CA ALA A 15 -15.01 5.55 7.12
C ALA A 15 -14.31 5.65 5.75
N ILE A 16 -13.19 6.37 5.67
CA ILE A 16 -12.38 6.45 4.45
C ILE A 16 -11.83 5.07 4.09
N ILE A 17 -11.25 4.34 5.05
CA ILE A 17 -10.72 2.98 4.83
C ILE A 17 -11.83 2.03 4.36
N TYR A 18 -13.01 2.07 4.99
CA TYR A 18 -14.16 1.23 4.61
C TYR A 18 -14.66 1.55 3.21
N THR A 19 -14.73 2.85 2.87
CA THR A 19 -15.17 3.30 1.55
C THR A 19 -14.14 2.92 0.48
N LEU A 20 -12.85 3.09 0.77
CA LEU A 20 -11.76 2.63 -0.08
C LEU A 20 -11.82 1.11 -0.25
N ASP A 21 -12.01 0.32 0.80
CA ASP A 21 -12.10 -1.14 0.66
C ASP A 21 -13.31 -1.55 -0.20
N ARG A 22 -14.44 -0.86 -0.08
CA ARG A 22 -15.65 -1.17 -0.85
C ARG A 22 -15.59 -0.74 -2.31
N TYR A 23 -15.03 0.43 -2.61
CA TYR A 23 -15.03 1.01 -3.96
C TYR A 23 -13.73 0.80 -4.72
N LEU A 24 -12.61 0.49 -4.05
CA LEU A 24 -11.35 0.26 -4.75
C LEU A 24 -11.43 -1.02 -5.59
N PRO A 25 -11.21 -0.90 -6.92
CA PRO A 25 -11.16 -2.03 -7.82
C PRO A 25 -10.15 -3.07 -7.34
N LYS A 26 -10.41 -4.34 -7.64
CA LYS A 26 -9.51 -5.48 -7.35
C LYS A 26 -8.14 -5.42 -8.06
N TRP A 27 -7.81 -4.30 -8.70
CA TRP A 27 -6.53 -4.03 -9.36
C TRP A 27 -5.80 -2.82 -8.72
N PHE A 28 -6.45 -2.10 -7.79
CA PHE A 28 -5.90 -0.87 -7.23
C PHE A 28 -4.66 -1.08 -6.37
N GLY A 29 -4.54 -2.19 -5.63
CA GLY A 29 -3.30 -2.48 -4.91
C GLY A 29 -2.12 -2.78 -5.83
N GLY A 30 -2.37 -3.27 -7.06
CA GLY A 30 -1.33 -3.41 -8.07
C GLY A 30 -0.76 -2.06 -8.54
N ILE A 31 -1.58 -1.00 -8.54
CA ILE A 31 -1.14 0.36 -8.90
C ILE A 31 -0.11 0.88 -7.88
N LEU A 32 -0.29 0.62 -6.59
CA LEU A 32 0.68 1.01 -5.55
C LEU A 32 2.03 0.32 -5.73
N GLY A 33 2.04 -0.96 -6.12
CA GLY A 33 3.26 -1.68 -6.49
C GLY A 33 3.95 -1.05 -7.70
N ILE A 34 3.21 -0.77 -8.78
CA ILE A 34 3.78 -0.13 -9.98
C ILE A 34 4.36 1.26 -9.67
N ILE A 35 3.66 2.08 -8.88
CA ILE A 35 4.15 3.40 -8.47
C ILE A 35 5.44 3.27 -7.66
N TYR A 36 5.49 2.32 -6.71
CA TYR A 36 6.68 2.04 -5.93
C TYR A 36 7.85 1.59 -6.80
N PHE A 37 7.61 0.68 -7.75
CA PHE A 37 8.61 0.20 -8.70
C PHE A 37 9.19 1.36 -9.53
N CYS A 38 8.34 2.22 -10.09
CA CYS A 38 8.77 3.41 -10.83
C CYS A 38 9.58 4.38 -9.95
N PHE A 39 9.15 4.60 -8.70
CA PHE A 39 9.87 5.45 -7.75
C PHE A 39 11.25 4.88 -7.41
N MET A 40 11.37 3.56 -7.23
CA MET A 40 12.65 2.92 -6.96
C MET A 40 13.58 2.97 -8.18
N ILE A 41 13.07 2.81 -9.40
CA ILE A 41 13.87 3.01 -10.62
C ILE A 41 14.41 4.44 -10.67
N TYR A 42 13.56 5.42 -10.39
CA TYR A 42 13.99 6.83 -10.35
C TYR A 42 15.08 7.07 -9.30
N GLN A 43 14.92 6.51 -8.10
CA GLN A 43 15.93 6.55 -7.03
C GLN A 43 17.27 5.94 -7.49
N ILE A 44 17.24 4.78 -8.15
CA ILE A 44 18.43 4.11 -8.68
C ILE A 44 19.15 4.97 -9.73
N LEU A 45 18.40 5.69 -10.58
CA LEU A 45 18.98 6.54 -11.62
C LEU A 45 19.51 7.88 -11.10
N THR A 46 18.95 8.39 -10.00
CA THR A 46 19.22 9.75 -9.53
C THR A 46 20.18 9.80 -8.34
N ASN A 47 20.26 8.73 -7.54
CA ASN A 47 21.12 8.68 -6.36
C ASN A 47 22.29 7.70 -6.53
N GLU A 48 23.50 8.15 -6.19
CA GLU A 48 24.73 7.34 -6.14
C GLU A 48 24.79 6.38 -4.94
N GLN A 49 23.64 5.97 -4.40
CA GLN A 49 23.61 4.95 -3.36
C GLN A 49 24.07 3.60 -3.91
N SER A 50 24.61 2.78 -3.01
CA SER A 50 25.11 1.46 -3.37
C SER A 50 24.01 0.63 -4.04
N ILE A 51 24.27 0.14 -5.25
CA ILE A 51 23.33 -0.62 -6.10
C ILE A 51 22.71 -1.78 -5.34
N LEU A 52 23.51 -2.47 -4.52
CA LEU A 52 23.09 -3.57 -3.65
C LEU A 52 22.02 -3.14 -2.63
N SER A 53 22.16 -1.95 -2.06
CA SER A 53 21.16 -1.38 -1.12
C SER A 53 19.86 -1.03 -1.84
N ASN A 54 19.94 -0.48 -3.04
CA ASN A 54 18.74 -0.11 -3.79
C ASN A 54 17.95 -1.33 -4.25
N ILE A 55 18.65 -2.40 -4.68
CA ILE A 55 18.03 -3.66 -5.06
C ILE A 55 17.39 -4.34 -3.85
N SER A 56 18.05 -4.36 -2.69
CA SER A 56 17.46 -4.99 -1.50
C SER A 56 16.18 -4.27 -1.06
N ILE A 57 16.19 -2.94 -1.06
CA ILE A 57 15.01 -2.13 -0.75
C ILE A 57 13.88 -2.41 -1.75
N LEU A 58 14.19 -2.43 -3.06
CA LEU A 58 13.22 -2.71 -4.12
C LEU A 58 12.56 -4.08 -3.93
N VAL A 59 13.35 -5.12 -3.69
CA VAL A 59 12.84 -6.49 -3.49
C VAL A 59 11.96 -6.58 -2.25
N ILE A 60 12.41 -6.01 -1.13
CA ILE A 60 11.66 -6.05 0.14
C ILE A 60 10.34 -5.26 0.00
N GLY A 61 10.37 -4.07 -0.60
CA GLY A 61 9.19 -3.24 -0.79
C GLY A 61 8.15 -3.89 -1.70
N GLU A 62 8.58 -4.49 -2.81
CA GLU A 62 7.70 -5.25 -3.70
C GLU A 62 7.05 -6.45 -3.00
N ILE A 63 7.80 -7.21 -2.19
CA ILE A 63 7.26 -8.35 -1.43
C ILE A 63 6.19 -7.89 -0.44
N ILE A 64 6.44 -6.80 0.29
CA ILE A 64 5.50 -6.26 1.27
C ILE A 64 4.23 -5.77 0.58
N LEU A 65 4.37 -4.92 -0.45
CA LEU A 65 3.23 -4.34 -1.16
C LEU A 65 2.38 -5.40 -1.86
N ASN A 66 3.03 -6.33 -2.59
CA ASN A 66 2.31 -7.42 -3.24
C ASN A 66 1.73 -8.41 -2.23
N GLY A 67 2.38 -8.63 -1.08
CA GLY A 67 1.87 -9.49 0.00
C GLY A 67 0.62 -8.94 0.68
N ILE A 68 0.59 -7.64 0.99
CA ILE A 68 -0.60 -6.94 1.51
C ILE A 68 -1.74 -7.02 0.48
N TRP A 69 -1.42 -6.89 -0.79
CA TRP A 69 -2.42 -6.95 -1.84
C TRP A 69 -2.99 -8.37 -2.06
N LEU A 70 -2.14 -9.38 -2.10
CA LEU A 70 -2.58 -10.78 -2.23
C LEU A 70 -3.42 -11.23 -1.04
N SER A 71 -3.04 -10.86 0.18
CA SER A 71 -3.79 -11.20 1.38
C SER A 71 -5.17 -10.53 1.41
N THR A 72 -5.27 -9.26 1.01
CA THR A 72 -6.57 -8.55 0.90
C THR A 72 -7.46 -9.16 -0.18
N LEU A 73 -6.92 -9.54 -1.34
CA LEU A 73 -7.67 -10.25 -2.38
C LEU A 73 -8.17 -11.63 -1.91
N GLN A 74 -7.35 -12.38 -1.18
CA GLN A 74 -7.75 -13.67 -0.61
C GLN A 74 -8.86 -13.51 0.44
N ASN A 75 -8.79 -12.50 1.32
CA ASN A 75 -9.84 -12.23 2.30
C ASN A 75 -11.16 -11.84 1.62
N ARG A 76 -11.12 -11.02 0.57
CA ARG A 76 -12.32 -10.68 -0.22
C ARG A 76 -12.92 -11.90 -0.94
N LYS A 77 -12.12 -12.90 -1.32
CA LYS A 77 -12.62 -14.17 -1.88
C LYS A 77 -13.27 -15.05 -0.81
N LYS A 78 -12.67 -15.16 0.38
CA LYS A 78 -13.26 -15.92 1.52
C LYS A 78 -14.60 -15.36 1.99
N LEU A 79 -14.79 -14.04 1.97
CA LEU A 79 -16.05 -13.40 2.32
C LEU A 79 -17.18 -13.61 1.30
N LYS A 80 -16.87 -14.17 0.13
CA LYS A 80 -17.81 -14.35 -0.99
C LYS A 80 -18.25 -15.81 -1.20
N ASN A 81 -17.61 -16.76 -0.50
CA ASN A 81 -18.01 -18.17 -0.39
C ASN A 81 -18.73 -18.38 0.94
#